data_AF-A0A0C9R223-F1
#
_entry.id   AF-A0A0C9R223-F1
#
_cell.length_a   1.000
_cell.length_b   1.000
_cell.length_c   1.000
_cell.angle_alpha   90.00
_cell.angle_beta   90.00
_cell.angle_gamma   90.00
#
_symmetry.space_group_name_H-M   'P 1'
#
loop_
_entity.id
_entity.type
_entity.pdbx_description
1 polymer ?
#
loop_
_entity_poly.entity_id
_entity_poly.type
_entity_poly.pdbx_seq_one_letter_code
_entity_poly.pdbx_strand_id
1 'polypeptide(L)'
;LASVKEDPDHYPIPEVHLWHLHQFECLTALSIDYDYVCDQFLLLLSERGVLSKLVLHVHGLDDQQTVCEGSWIELGRRCPKLRVTVTLLHTCEPWSAIKSLLCAAIPLARFQSYFSDGFRSDVLDLLSAQYADTVEAVVVVSSLSGSEGIPQRTFAVRAESPVVMLAWRCHRLSSLKLVGHEIADMDLIAVARLRGPQLKELVIPADCVSGSSGGGPYYSELRPTDVKHLETEVSLSLQRTWALATLQSPVQDEVGDVRSYMRSLQELQGYART
;
A
#
# COMPACT_ATOMS: atom_id res chain seq x y z
N LEU A 1 11.07 -6.69 15.06
CA LEU A 1 10.38 -8.00 15.20
C LEU A 1 9.60 -8.32 13.93
N ALA A 2 10.07 -7.82 12.80
CA ALA A 2 9.47 -8.07 11.50
C ALA A 2 10.28 -9.16 10.81
N SER A 3 9.63 -10.10 10.16
CA SER A 3 10.31 -11.16 9.40
C SER A 3 9.82 -11.21 7.97
N VAL A 4 10.55 -11.92 7.11
CA VAL A 4 10.11 -12.24 5.75
C VAL A 4 9.80 -13.72 5.74
N LYS A 5 8.59 -14.08 5.30
CA LYS A 5 8.14 -15.47 5.22
C LYS A 5 8.29 -15.95 3.78
N GLU A 6 8.83 -17.16 3.61
CA GLU A 6 8.96 -17.79 2.29
C GLU A 6 7.59 -18.30 1.79
N ASP A 7 6.80 -18.88 2.69
CA ASP A 7 5.43 -19.32 2.46
C ASP A 7 4.50 -18.56 3.43
N PRO A 8 3.62 -17.66 2.94
CA PRO A 8 2.68 -16.91 3.76
C PRO A 8 1.53 -17.76 4.31
N ASP A 9 1.27 -18.95 3.75
CA ASP A 9 0.23 -19.85 4.24
C ASP A 9 0.78 -20.79 5.33
N HIS A 10 2.09 -21.10 5.29
CA HIS A 10 2.73 -22.02 6.21
C HIS A 10 4.08 -21.50 6.72
N TYR A 11 4.05 -20.72 7.79
CA TYR A 11 5.27 -20.29 8.49
C TYR A 11 5.19 -20.50 10.00
N PRO A 12 6.32 -20.84 10.65
CA PRO A 12 6.38 -20.84 12.10
C PRO A 12 6.30 -19.40 12.62
N ILE A 13 5.52 -19.20 13.68
CA ILE A 13 5.49 -17.98 14.47
C ILE A 13 6.35 -18.22 15.72
N PRO A 14 7.56 -17.64 15.81
CA PRO A 14 8.40 -17.79 16.98
C PRO A 14 7.71 -17.27 18.24
N GLU A 15 7.87 -17.95 19.36
CA GLU A 15 7.39 -17.43 20.64
C GLU A 15 8.26 -16.23 21.06
N VAL A 16 7.65 -15.04 21.08
CA VAL A 16 8.32 -13.81 21.50
C VAL A 16 7.61 -13.26 22.73
N HIS A 17 8.36 -13.15 23.83
CA HIS A 17 7.86 -12.55 25.05
C HIS A 17 7.81 -11.02 24.94
N LEU A 18 6.74 -10.50 24.35
CA LEU A 18 6.54 -9.06 24.09
C LEU A 18 6.49 -8.20 25.35
N TRP A 19 6.19 -8.79 26.52
CA TRP A 19 6.15 -8.04 27.77
C TRP A 19 7.46 -7.33 28.07
N HIS A 20 8.62 -7.86 27.66
CA HIS A 20 9.92 -7.19 27.81
C HIS A 20 9.98 -5.79 27.17
N LEU A 21 9.05 -5.46 26.26
CA LEU A 21 8.98 -4.13 25.67
C LEU A 21 8.78 -3.01 26.71
N HIS A 22 8.23 -3.33 27.89
CA HIS A 22 8.07 -2.38 29.01
C HIS A 22 9.40 -1.75 29.48
N GLN A 23 10.53 -2.40 29.19
CA GLN A 23 11.88 -1.97 29.57
C GLN A 23 12.41 -0.86 28.65
N PHE A 24 11.84 -0.70 27.45
CA PHE A 24 12.28 0.33 26.50
C PHE A 24 11.52 1.63 26.71
N GLU A 25 11.99 2.45 27.66
CA GLU A 25 11.35 3.72 28.04
C GLU A 25 11.28 4.76 26.89
N CYS A 26 12.12 4.63 25.87
CA CYS A 26 12.19 5.52 24.72
C CYS A 26 11.77 4.85 23.41
N LEU A 27 10.95 3.79 23.46
CA LEU A 27 10.49 3.09 22.25
C LEU A 27 9.53 3.98 21.44
N THR A 28 10.09 4.78 20.54
CA THR A 28 9.32 5.71 19.68
C THR A 28 8.89 5.09 18.35
N ALA A 29 9.55 4.02 17.91
CA ALA A 29 9.25 3.32 16.68
C ALA A 29 9.34 1.81 16.88
N LEU A 30 8.32 1.08 16.41
CA LEU A 30 8.30 -0.39 16.44
C LEU A 30 7.87 -0.94 15.09
N SER A 31 8.54 -2.01 14.66
CA SER A 31 8.16 -2.80 13.49
C SER A 31 8.03 -4.27 13.88
N ILE A 32 6.88 -4.87 13.57
CA ILE A 32 6.48 -6.17 14.07
C ILE A 32 5.57 -6.89 13.07
N ASP A 33 5.62 -8.22 13.05
CA ASP A 33 4.66 -9.04 12.32
C ASP A 33 3.27 -8.96 12.98
N TYR A 34 2.22 -8.97 12.17
CA TYR A 34 0.85 -8.81 12.64
C TYR A 34 0.41 -9.97 13.54
N ASP A 35 1.00 -11.16 13.40
CA ASP A 35 0.75 -12.34 14.24
C ASP A 35 0.88 -12.06 15.75
N TYR A 36 1.67 -11.06 16.12
CA TYR A 36 1.91 -10.67 17.52
C TYR A 36 0.95 -9.60 18.04
N VAL A 37 0.08 -9.05 17.18
CA VAL A 37 -0.79 -7.92 17.50
C VAL A 37 -2.08 -8.43 18.13
N CYS A 38 -2.26 -8.14 19.41
CA CYS A 38 -3.48 -8.40 20.16
C CYS A 38 -3.79 -7.22 21.10
N ASP A 39 -4.96 -7.25 21.74
CA ASP A 39 -5.39 -6.18 22.67
C ASP A 39 -4.38 -5.93 23.79
N GLN A 40 -3.84 -6.99 24.38
CA GLN A 40 -2.84 -6.90 25.45
C GLN A 40 -1.54 -6.23 24.97
N PHE A 41 -1.14 -6.50 23.73
CA PHE A 41 0.04 -5.87 23.12
C PHE A 41 -0.19 -4.38 22.86
N LEU A 42 -1.35 -4.00 22.33
CA LEU A 42 -1.66 -2.57 22.13
C LEU A 42 -1.73 -1.81 23.46
N LEU A 43 -2.31 -2.43 24.50
CA LEU A 43 -2.34 -1.87 25.83
C LEU A 43 -0.93 -1.64 26.37
N LEU A 44 -0.03 -2.62 26.25
CA LEU A 44 1.38 -2.49 26.63
C LEU A 44 2.07 -1.31 25.93
N LEU A 45 1.86 -1.15 24.62
CA LEU A 45 2.42 -0.01 23.87
C LEU A 45 1.86 1.33 24.34
N SER A 46 0.61 1.35 24.82
CA SER A 46 -0.07 2.57 25.27
C SER A 46 0.43 3.08 26.64
N GLU A 47 1.05 2.24 27.46
CA GLU A 47 1.44 2.58 28.85
C GLU A 47 2.40 3.76 28.93
N ARG A 48 3.33 3.86 27.97
CA ARG A 48 4.38 4.89 27.96
C ARG A 48 3.99 6.14 27.18
N GLY A 49 3.10 6.04 26.20
CA GLY A 49 2.63 7.21 25.42
C GLY A 49 3.68 7.85 24.49
N VAL A 50 4.86 7.24 24.33
CA VAL A 50 5.98 7.80 23.54
C VAL A 50 6.05 7.27 22.11
N LEU A 51 5.27 6.24 21.79
CA LEU A 51 5.27 5.61 20.47
C LEU A 51 4.74 6.60 19.43
N SER A 52 5.50 6.81 18.36
CA SER A 52 5.12 7.69 17.25
C SER A 52 5.05 6.95 15.92
N LYS A 53 5.65 5.77 15.80
CA LYS A 53 5.61 4.94 14.59
C LYS A 53 5.38 3.47 14.92
N LEU A 54 4.39 2.87 14.28
CA LEU A 54 4.15 1.43 14.33
C LEU A 54 4.05 0.89 12.90
N VAL A 55 4.86 -0.11 12.56
CA VAL A 55 4.85 -0.77 11.25
C VAL A 55 4.43 -2.22 11.43
N LEU A 56 3.30 -2.57 10.84
CA LEU A 56 2.71 -3.90 10.87
C LEU A 56 3.00 -4.60 9.54
N HIS A 57 3.63 -5.77 9.62
CA HIS A 57 3.85 -6.65 8.46
C HIS A 57 2.85 -7.79 8.51
N VAL A 58 2.03 -7.91 7.48
CA VAL A 58 0.95 -8.89 7.38
C VAL A 58 1.35 -9.89 6.31
N HIS A 59 1.46 -11.16 6.71
CA HIS A 59 1.81 -12.28 5.82
C HIS A 59 0.60 -13.17 5.56
N GLY A 60 -0.10 -13.55 6.63
CA GLY A 60 -1.44 -14.12 6.62
C GLY A 60 -2.31 -13.47 7.70
N LEU A 61 -3.61 -13.75 7.67
CA LEU A 61 -4.56 -13.39 8.72
C LEU A 61 -5.21 -14.66 9.26
N ASP A 62 -5.11 -14.87 10.57
CA ASP A 62 -5.90 -15.88 11.26
C ASP A 62 -7.32 -15.33 11.49
N ASP A 63 -8.33 -16.08 11.05
CA ASP A 63 -9.75 -15.77 11.27
C ASP A 63 -10.10 -15.54 12.76
N GLN A 64 -9.31 -16.10 13.68
CA GLN A 64 -9.50 -15.94 15.13
C GLN A 64 -8.82 -14.69 15.70
N GLN A 65 -7.83 -14.13 14.99
CA GLN A 65 -7.08 -12.99 15.46
C GLN A 65 -7.83 -11.69 15.16
N THR A 66 -8.61 -11.25 16.15
CA THR A 66 -9.30 -9.96 16.11
C THR A 66 -8.77 -9.04 17.21
N VAL A 67 -8.51 -7.80 16.83
CA VAL A 67 -8.06 -6.75 17.76
C VAL A 67 -9.22 -5.78 17.97
N CYS A 68 -9.58 -5.55 19.22
CA CYS A 68 -10.71 -4.70 19.55
C CYS A 68 -10.45 -3.25 19.12
N GLU A 69 -11.47 -2.60 18.55
CA GLU A 69 -11.42 -1.19 18.18
C GLU A 69 -11.05 -0.30 19.40
N GLY A 70 -11.57 -0.64 20.59
CA GLY A 70 -11.26 0.08 21.83
C GLY A 70 -9.77 0.11 22.19
N SER A 71 -9.02 -0.95 21.87
CA SER A 71 -7.58 -1.03 22.11
C SER A 71 -6.81 -0.06 21.20
N TRP A 72 -7.24 0.06 19.93
CA TRP A 72 -6.70 1.05 19.00
C TRP A 72 -7.02 2.48 19.44
N ILE A 73 -8.23 2.74 19.92
CA ILE A 73 -8.64 4.05 20.45
C ILE A 73 -7.76 4.44 21.64
N GLU A 74 -7.57 3.54 22.62
CA GLU A 74 -6.73 3.83 23.79
C GLU A 74 -5.27 4.08 23.40
N LEU A 75 -4.72 3.27 22.48
CA LEU A 75 -3.37 3.49 21.97
C LEU A 75 -3.23 4.85 21.28
N GLY A 76 -4.18 5.22 20.40
CA GLY A 76 -4.18 6.52 19.72
C GLY A 76 -4.33 7.69 20.70
N ARG A 77 -5.15 7.53 21.75
CA ARG A 77 -5.33 8.54 22.81
C ARG A 77 -4.06 8.75 23.62
N ARG A 78 -3.35 7.67 23.97
CA ARG A 78 -2.07 7.71 24.71
C ARG A 78 -0.91 8.17 23.86
N CYS A 79 -0.94 7.86 22.57
CA CYS A 79 0.10 8.17 21.59
C CYS A 79 -0.46 9.06 20.46
N PRO A 80 -0.79 10.34 20.70
CA PRO A 80 -1.49 11.19 19.72
C PRO A 80 -0.66 11.50 18.46
N LYS A 81 0.66 11.27 18.51
CA LYS A 81 1.57 11.42 17.36
C LYS A 81 1.76 10.12 16.59
N LEU A 82 1.11 9.03 17.00
CA LEU A 82 1.27 7.72 16.37
C LEU A 82 0.86 7.78 14.89
N ARG A 83 1.69 7.14 14.08
CA ARG A 83 1.45 6.88 12.66
C ARG A 83 1.64 5.39 12.43
N VAL A 84 0.60 4.74 11.91
CA VAL A 84 0.62 3.31 11.61
C VAL A 84 0.90 3.11 10.13
N THR A 85 1.82 2.20 9.83
CA THR A 85 2.04 1.64 8.49
C THR A 85 1.55 0.20 8.48
N VAL A 86 0.62 -0.13 7.59
CA VAL A 86 0.21 -1.52 7.33
C VAL A 86 0.85 -1.96 6.01
N THR A 87 1.56 -3.08 6.05
CA THR A 87 2.26 -3.66 4.91
C THR A 87 1.73 -5.06 4.67
N LEU A 88 1.01 -5.27 3.57
CA LEU A 88 0.61 -6.58 3.10
C LEU A 88 1.76 -7.15 2.25
N LEU A 89 2.22 -8.34 2.59
CA LEU A 89 3.33 -9.03 1.93
C LEU A 89 2.87 -10.41 1.51
N HIS A 90 2.62 -10.62 0.21
CA HIS A 90 2.20 -11.92 -0.33
C HIS A 90 0.89 -12.48 0.23
N THR A 91 0.04 -11.62 0.77
CA THR A 91 -1.24 -12.03 1.37
C THR A 91 -2.26 -12.39 0.27
N CYS A 92 -2.86 -13.58 0.36
CA CYS A 92 -4.01 -13.99 -0.47
C CYS A 92 -5.36 -13.90 0.28
N GLU A 93 -5.40 -13.05 1.31
CA GLU A 93 -6.53 -12.90 2.22
C GLU A 93 -7.83 -12.42 1.54
N PRO A 94 -8.99 -12.92 1.97
CA PRO A 94 -10.27 -12.44 1.48
C PRO A 94 -10.49 -10.98 1.90
N TRP A 95 -11.29 -10.26 1.12
CA TRP A 95 -11.61 -8.85 1.40
C TRP A 95 -12.21 -8.63 2.79
N SER A 96 -13.01 -9.56 3.30
CA SER A 96 -13.54 -9.48 4.66
C SER A 96 -12.44 -9.39 5.72
N ALA A 97 -11.37 -10.18 5.57
CA ALA A 97 -10.23 -10.19 6.48
C ALA A 97 -9.43 -8.88 6.37
N ILE A 98 -9.12 -8.43 5.15
CA ILE A 98 -8.44 -7.13 4.92
C ILE A 98 -9.26 -5.96 5.47
N LYS A 99 -10.58 -5.97 5.29
CA LYS A 99 -11.48 -4.96 5.82
C LYS A 99 -11.49 -4.97 7.36
N SER A 100 -11.47 -6.15 8.00
CA SER A 100 -11.40 -6.28 9.45
C SER A 100 -10.06 -5.80 10.02
N LEU A 101 -8.95 -6.12 9.33
CA LEU A 101 -7.61 -5.65 9.66
C LEU A 101 -7.55 -4.12 9.67
N LEU A 102 -8.14 -3.48 8.67
CA LEU A 102 -8.18 -2.03 8.50
C LEU A 102 -9.32 -1.39 9.31
N CYS A 103 -9.32 -1.58 10.62
CA CYS A 103 -10.24 -0.95 11.58
C CYS A 103 -10.12 0.59 11.63
N ALA A 104 -11.25 1.31 11.69
CA ALA A 104 -11.32 2.79 11.62
C ALA A 104 -10.54 3.53 12.71
N ALA A 105 -10.36 2.91 13.89
CA ALA A 105 -9.60 3.49 14.97
C ALA A 105 -8.08 3.50 14.74
N ILE A 106 -7.58 2.79 13.74
CA ILE A 106 -6.14 2.78 13.43
C ILE A 106 -5.74 4.16 12.90
N PRO A 107 -4.71 4.84 13.45
CA PRO A 107 -4.19 6.08 12.89
C PRO A 107 -3.30 5.77 11.66
N LEU A 108 -3.91 5.23 10.63
CA LEU A 108 -3.26 4.72 9.43
C LEU A 108 -2.69 5.88 8.60
N ALA A 109 -1.38 5.93 8.51
CA ALA A 109 -0.64 6.92 7.75
C ALA A 109 -0.16 6.36 6.41
N ARG A 110 0.14 5.07 6.36
CA ARG A 110 0.67 4.43 5.17
C ARG A 110 0.08 3.05 4.97
N PHE A 111 -0.41 2.81 3.76
CA PHE A 111 -0.81 1.49 3.31
C PHE A 111 0.17 1.01 2.23
N GLN A 112 0.65 -0.21 2.37
CA GLN A 112 1.54 -0.85 1.40
C GLN A 112 1.03 -2.24 1.09
N SER A 113 1.03 -2.62 -0.18
CA SER A 113 0.67 -3.95 -0.65
C SER A 113 1.70 -4.37 -1.69
N TYR A 114 2.37 -5.49 -1.44
CA TYR A 114 3.37 -6.05 -2.33
C TYR A 114 3.01 -7.48 -2.69
N PHE A 115 2.74 -7.71 -3.97
CA PHE A 115 2.46 -9.01 -4.56
C PHE A 115 1.34 -9.77 -3.82
N SER A 116 0.32 -9.03 -3.40
CA SER A 116 -0.85 -9.55 -2.70
C SER A 116 -1.99 -9.77 -3.69
N ASP A 117 -2.36 -11.02 -3.93
CA ASP A 117 -3.46 -11.42 -4.83
C ASP A 117 -4.82 -10.85 -4.38
N GLY A 118 -4.94 -10.49 -3.10
CA GLY A 118 -6.15 -9.91 -2.50
C GLY A 118 -6.37 -8.41 -2.76
N PHE A 119 -5.40 -7.68 -3.34
CA PHE A 119 -5.55 -6.25 -3.55
C PHE A 119 -6.64 -5.95 -4.60
N ARG A 120 -7.59 -5.09 -4.22
CA ARG A 120 -8.74 -4.71 -5.05
C ARG A 120 -9.05 -3.23 -4.91
N SER A 121 -9.83 -2.68 -5.84
CA SER A 121 -10.27 -1.28 -5.79
C SER A 121 -10.96 -0.90 -4.48
N ASP A 122 -11.69 -1.84 -3.86
CA ASP A 122 -12.42 -1.61 -2.60
C ASP A 122 -11.49 -1.23 -1.44
N VAL A 123 -10.20 -1.61 -1.50
CA VAL A 123 -9.19 -1.15 -0.54
C VAL A 123 -9.03 0.36 -0.65
N LEU A 124 -8.90 0.91 -1.86
CA LEU A 124 -8.76 2.36 -2.04
C LEU A 124 -10.04 3.10 -1.66
N ASP A 125 -11.21 2.52 -1.93
CA ASP A 125 -12.49 3.08 -1.49
C ASP A 125 -12.52 3.20 0.04
N LEU A 126 -12.16 2.12 0.74
CA LEU A 126 -12.07 2.11 2.20
C LEU A 126 -11.04 3.15 2.70
N LEU A 127 -9.86 3.22 2.10
CA LEU A 127 -8.83 4.21 2.45
C LEU A 127 -9.36 5.64 2.31
N SER A 128 -10.01 5.94 1.18
CA SER A 128 -10.56 7.26 0.89
C SER A 128 -11.72 7.65 1.80
N ALA A 129 -12.53 6.68 2.25
CA ALA A 129 -13.71 6.92 3.06
C ALA A 129 -13.38 7.01 4.55
N GLN A 130 -12.48 6.14 5.04
CA GLN A 130 -12.25 5.96 6.47
C GLN A 130 -11.01 6.71 6.98
N TYR A 131 -10.03 6.95 6.11
CA TYR A 131 -8.73 7.49 6.50
C TYR A 131 -8.34 8.77 5.75
N ALA A 132 -9.36 9.53 5.31
CA ALA A 132 -9.19 10.79 4.59
C ALA A 132 -8.24 11.78 5.29
N ASP A 133 -8.27 11.82 6.63
CA ASP A 133 -7.48 12.75 7.43
C ASP A 133 -6.10 12.21 7.86
N THR A 134 -5.83 10.92 7.66
CA THR A 134 -4.61 10.28 8.19
C THR A 134 -3.70 9.72 7.12
N VAL A 135 -4.23 9.23 5.99
CA VAL A 135 -3.41 8.60 4.94
C VAL A 135 -2.52 9.64 4.26
N GLU A 136 -1.21 9.37 4.33
CA GLU A 136 -0.14 10.16 3.75
C GLU A 136 0.52 9.46 2.56
N ALA A 137 0.48 8.12 2.51
CA ALA A 137 1.12 7.33 1.48
C ALA A 137 0.38 6.02 1.15
N VAL A 138 0.24 5.72 -0.14
CA VAL A 138 -0.28 4.45 -0.64
C VAL A 138 0.71 3.87 -1.64
N VAL A 139 1.12 2.62 -1.41
CA VAL A 139 2.02 1.86 -2.28
C VAL A 139 1.36 0.53 -2.62
N VAL A 140 1.19 0.27 -3.91
CA VAL A 140 0.68 -1.01 -4.40
C VAL A 140 1.61 -1.46 -5.51
N VAL A 141 2.16 -2.65 -5.33
CA VAL A 141 3.02 -3.31 -6.31
C VAL A 141 2.49 -4.70 -6.53
N SER A 142 2.12 -5.01 -7.77
CA SER A 142 1.69 -6.34 -8.20
C SER A 142 2.50 -6.78 -9.40
N SER A 143 2.50 -8.08 -9.67
CA SER A 143 3.00 -8.62 -10.93
C SER A 143 2.04 -8.28 -12.07
N LEU A 144 2.60 -8.13 -13.26
CA LEU A 144 1.83 -8.14 -14.51
C LEU A 144 1.19 -9.52 -14.68
N SER A 145 -0.04 -9.52 -15.19
CA SER A 145 -0.84 -10.72 -15.40
C SER A 145 -0.55 -11.41 -16.74
N GLY A 146 -0.50 -12.74 -16.70
CA GLY A 146 -0.39 -13.60 -17.87
C GLY A 146 0.96 -13.54 -18.58
N SER A 147 1.15 -14.43 -19.57
CA SER A 147 2.36 -14.49 -20.41
C SER A 147 2.57 -13.24 -21.26
N GLU A 148 1.53 -12.42 -21.45
CA GLU A 148 1.58 -11.19 -22.23
C GLU A 148 2.03 -9.97 -21.41
N GLY A 149 2.21 -10.11 -20.09
CA GLY A 149 2.71 -9.02 -19.24
C GLY A 149 1.76 -7.84 -19.17
N ILE A 150 0.45 -8.10 -19.05
CA ILE A 150 -0.58 -7.04 -19.04
C ILE A 150 -0.82 -6.56 -17.60
N PRO A 151 -0.89 -5.24 -17.33
CA PRO A 151 -1.24 -4.74 -16.01
C PRO A 151 -2.63 -5.20 -15.55
N GLN A 152 -2.79 -5.37 -14.24
CA GLN A 152 -4.07 -5.77 -13.66
C GLN A 152 -5.11 -4.67 -13.81
N ARG A 153 -6.32 -5.03 -14.28
CA ARG A 153 -7.43 -4.09 -14.49
C ARG A 153 -8.22 -3.77 -13.21
N THR A 154 -7.51 -3.62 -12.09
CA THR A 154 -8.10 -3.49 -10.75
C THR A 154 -8.99 -2.26 -10.60
N PHE A 155 -8.71 -1.20 -11.35
CA PHE A 155 -9.44 0.07 -11.29
C PHE A 155 -10.38 0.30 -12.48
N ALA A 156 -10.41 -0.62 -13.44
CA ALA A 156 -11.20 -0.46 -14.65
C ALA A 156 -12.70 -0.65 -14.39
N VAL A 157 -13.54 -0.07 -15.25
CA VAL A 157 -15.00 -0.30 -15.30
C VAL A 157 -15.74 0.21 -14.05
N ARG A 158 -15.53 1.48 -13.69
CA ARG A 158 -16.30 2.17 -12.64
C ARG A 158 -16.72 3.56 -13.08
N ALA A 159 -17.83 4.05 -12.53
CA ALA A 159 -18.31 5.42 -12.77
C ALA A 159 -17.38 6.46 -12.14
N GLU A 160 -16.78 6.12 -11.00
CA GLU A 160 -15.81 6.94 -10.27
C GLU A 160 -14.49 6.15 -10.15
N SER A 161 -13.37 6.79 -10.50
CA SER A 161 -12.05 6.18 -10.37
C SER A 161 -11.63 6.12 -8.90
N PRO A 162 -11.36 4.93 -8.32
CA PRO A 162 -10.95 4.81 -6.91
C PRO A 162 -9.62 5.51 -6.64
N VAL A 163 -8.75 5.62 -7.66
CA VAL A 163 -7.47 6.34 -7.57
C VAL A 163 -7.69 7.85 -7.46
N VAL A 164 -8.62 8.40 -8.26
CA VAL A 164 -9.00 9.81 -8.19
C VAL A 164 -9.72 10.12 -6.87
N MET A 165 -10.62 9.24 -6.42
CA MET A 165 -11.35 9.39 -5.16
C MET A 165 -10.40 9.41 -3.95
N LEU A 166 -9.38 8.55 -3.96
CA LEU A 166 -8.31 8.58 -2.96
C LEU A 166 -7.61 9.95 -2.94
N ALA A 167 -7.17 10.46 -4.09
CA ALA A 167 -6.49 11.75 -4.19
C ALA A 167 -7.40 12.94 -3.85
N TRP A 168 -8.71 12.83 -4.08
CA TRP A 168 -9.66 13.88 -3.76
C TRP A 168 -9.90 13.98 -2.25
N ARG A 169 -10.17 12.84 -1.59
CA ARG A 169 -10.55 12.79 -0.17
C ARG A 169 -9.36 12.80 0.78
N CYS A 170 -8.27 12.10 0.46
CA CYS A 170 -7.10 12.02 1.33
C CYS A 170 -6.22 13.27 1.19
N HIS A 171 -6.54 14.32 1.93
CA HIS A 171 -5.86 15.62 1.76
C HIS A 171 -4.38 15.60 2.15
N ARG A 172 -3.96 14.65 2.99
CA ARG A 172 -2.56 14.46 3.39
C ARG A 172 -1.77 13.55 2.46
N LEU A 173 -2.41 12.98 1.43
CA LEU A 173 -1.75 12.09 0.48
C LEU A 173 -0.62 12.84 -0.23
N SER A 174 0.61 12.43 0.10
CA SER A 174 1.85 13.02 -0.41
C SER A 174 2.69 12.02 -1.21
N SER A 175 2.33 10.73 -1.18
CA SER A 175 3.01 9.67 -1.93
C SER A 175 2.00 8.67 -2.48
N LEU A 176 2.03 8.44 -3.80
CA LEU A 176 1.26 7.40 -4.46
C LEU A 176 2.16 6.61 -5.41
N LYS A 177 2.24 5.31 -5.20
CA LYS A 177 2.96 4.38 -6.08
C LYS A 177 2.05 3.23 -6.46
N LEU A 178 1.79 3.05 -7.75
CA LEU A 178 0.95 1.98 -8.28
C LEU A 178 1.72 1.32 -9.42
N VAL A 179 2.10 0.05 -9.22
CA VAL A 179 2.92 -0.75 -10.14
C VAL A 179 2.18 -2.06 -10.40
N GLY A 180 2.10 -2.47 -11.67
CA GLY A 180 1.38 -3.67 -12.09
C GLY A 180 -0.14 -3.51 -12.22
N HIS A 181 -0.67 -2.29 -12.18
CA HIS A 181 -2.10 -2.00 -12.31
C HIS A 181 -2.37 -1.00 -13.42
N GLU A 182 -3.38 -1.26 -14.25
CA GLU A 182 -3.81 -0.36 -15.32
C GLU A 182 -4.46 0.90 -14.74
N ILE A 183 -4.02 2.07 -15.19
CA ILE A 183 -4.55 3.38 -14.79
C ILE A 183 -4.74 4.25 -16.04
N ALA A 184 -5.88 4.92 -16.13
CA ALA A 184 -6.13 5.86 -17.22
C ALA A 184 -5.23 7.09 -17.10
N ASP A 185 -4.69 7.55 -18.22
CA ASP A 185 -3.95 8.82 -18.33
C ASP A 185 -4.68 10.00 -17.68
N MET A 186 -5.98 10.13 -17.93
CA MET A 186 -6.83 11.19 -17.37
C MET A 186 -6.95 11.13 -15.85
N ASP A 187 -6.94 9.92 -15.26
CA ASP A 187 -6.97 9.75 -13.81
C ASP A 187 -5.67 10.26 -13.18
N LEU A 188 -4.51 10.00 -13.82
CA LEU A 188 -3.22 10.51 -13.35
C LEU A 188 -3.15 12.03 -13.39
N ILE A 189 -3.65 12.64 -14.47
CA ILE A 189 -3.76 14.11 -14.56
C ILE A 189 -4.68 14.64 -13.46
N ALA A 190 -5.83 14.00 -13.21
CA ALA A 190 -6.75 14.40 -12.16
C ALA A 190 -6.12 14.30 -10.77
N VAL A 191 -5.43 13.19 -10.45
CA VAL A 191 -4.68 13.01 -9.20
C VAL A 191 -3.66 14.13 -9.01
N ALA A 192 -2.86 14.41 -10.05
CA ALA A 192 -1.85 15.46 -10.01
C ALA A 192 -2.47 16.85 -9.79
N ARG A 193 -3.60 17.17 -10.43
CA ARG A 193 -4.33 18.43 -10.23
C ARG A 193 -4.93 18.56 -8.83
N LEU A 194 -5.50 17.47 -8.30
CA LEU A 194 -6.15 17.45 -6.99
C LEU A 194 -5.17 17.69 -5.85
N ARG A 195 -3.96 17.12 -5.93
CA ARG A 195 -2.94 17.23 -4.87
C ARG A 195 -1.89 18.30 -5.13
N GLY A 196 -1.63 18.60 -6.40
CA GLY A 196 -0.63 19.57 -6.83
C GLY A 196 0.74 19.33 -6.18
N PRO A 197 1.47 20.37 -5.74
CA PRO A 197 2.81 20.23 -5.18
C PRO A 197 2.86 19.49 -3.83
N GLN A 198 1.72 19.20 -3.20
CA GLN A 198 1.67 18.39 -1.98
C GLN A 198 1.95 16.91 -2.25
N LEU A 199 1.70 16.44 -3.48
CA LEU A 199 2.06 15.09 -3.92
C LEU A 199 3.55 15.03 -4.25
N LYS A 200 4.34 14.77 -3.21
CA LYS A 200 5.80 14.66 -3.24
C LYS A 200 6.30 13.42 -3.99
N GLU A 201 5.49 12.40 -4.14
CA GLU A 201 5.84 11.21 -4.90
C GLU A 201 4.63 10.69 -5.68
N LEU A 202 4.81 10.51 -7.00
CA LEU A 202 3.85 9.85 -7.88
C LEU A 202 4.66 8.92 -8.78
N VAL A 203 4.58 7.61 -8.53
CA VAL A 203 5.40 6.60 -9.23
C VAL A 203 4.48 5.62 -9.94
N ILE A 204 4.43 5.75 -11.27
CA ILE A 204 3.61 4.94 -12.16
C ILE A 204 4.49 4.51 -13.34
N PRO A 205 4.72 3.21 -13.55
CA PRO A 205 5.42 2.69 -14.72
C PRO A 205 4.69 3.02 -16.02
N ALA A 206 5.43 3.16 -17.12
CA ALA A 206 4.82 3.44 -18.43
C ALA A 206 3.90 2.30 -18.91
N ASP A 207 4.24 1.05 -18.59
CA ASP A 207 3.42 -0.12 -18.92
C ASP A 207 2.07 -0.12 -18.17
N CYS A 208 1.92 0.63 -17.08
CA CYS A 208 0.70 0.69 -16.28
C CYS A 208 -0.32 1.73 -16.77
N VAL A 209 0.00 2.55 -17.78
CA VAL A 209 -0.88 3.64 -18.20
C VAL A 209 -1.54 3.34 -19.54
N SER A 210 -2.87 3.48 -19.59
CA SER A 210 -3.65 3.35 -20.82
C SER A 210 -4.28 4.67 -21.26
N GLY A 211 -4.41 4.83 -22.58
CA GLY A 211 -4.99 6.03 -23.18
C GLY A 211 -6.52 6.00 -23.16
N SER A 212 -7.15 7.07 -22.65
CA SER A 212 -8.62 7.19 -22.64
C SER A 212 -9.23 7.38 -24.04
N SER A 213 -8.41 7.63 -25.07
CA SER A 213 -8.85 8.04 -26.41
C SER A 213 -9.32 6.89 -27.32
N GLY A 214 -9.19 5.63 -26.88
CA GLY A 214 -9.45 4.45 -27.72
C GLY A 214 -10.90 3.96 -27.78
N GLY A 215 -11.78 4.39 -26.87
CA GLY A 215 -13.21 4.00 -26.85
C GLY A 215 -13.51 2.49 -26.78
N GLY A 216 -12.49 1.65 -26.62
CA GLY A 216 -12.58 0.19 -26.63
C GLY A 216 -12.36 -0.42 -25.24
N PRO A 217 -12.86 -1.63 -24.98
CA PRO A 217 -12.71 -2.34 -23.71
C PRO A 217 -11.30 -2.94 -23.50
N TYR A 218 -10.32 -2.55 -24.31
CA TYR A 218 -9.00 -3.14 -24.36
C TYR A 218 -7.95 -2.15 -23.87
N TYR A 219 -7.01 -2.66 -23.07
CA TYR A 219 -5.76 -1.97 -22.78
C TYR A 219 -5.18 -1.45 -24.09
N SER A 220 -4.93 -0.15 -24.15
CA SER A 220 -4.30 0.50 -25.29
C SER A 220 -3.04 1.20 -24.82
N GLU A 221 -1.90 0.73 -25.34
CA GLU A 221 -0.62 1.36 -25.08
C GLU A 221 -0.66 2.83 -25.47
N LEU A 222 -0.13 3.69 -24.60
CA LEU A 222 -0.02 5.10 -24.90
C LEU A 222 0.91 5.32 -26.10
N ARG A 223 0.45 6.11 -27.07
CA ARG A 223 1.35 6.56 -28.14
C ARG A 223 2.37 7.54 -27.57
N PRO A 224 3.56 7.69 -28.19
CA PRO A 224 4.58 8.62 -27.71
C PRO A 224 4.11 10.08 -27.54
N THR A 225 3.13 10.52 -28.33
CA THR A 225 2.51 11.84 -28.21
C THR A 225 1.65 11.97 -26.95
N ASP A 226 0.94 10.89 -26.59
CA ASP A 226 0.04 10.86 -25.44
C ASP A 226 0.87 10.83 -24.15
N VAL A 227 1.99 10.09 -24.14
CA VAL A 227 2.98 10.12 -23.05
C VAL A 227 3.50 11.53 -22.79
N LYS A 228 3.96 12.24 -23.83
CA LYS A 228 4.47 13.61 -23.68
C LYS A 228 3.40 14.57 -23.14
N HIS A 229 2.16 14.42 -23.60
CA HIS A 229 1.06 15.23 -23.12
C HIS A 229 0.78 14.97 -21.63
N LEU A 230 0.67 13.69 -21.24
CA LEU A 230 0.50 13.27 -19.86
C LEU A 230 1.60 13.83 -18.95
N GLU A 231 2.87 13.63 -19.32
CA GLU A 231 4.02 14.10 -18.53
C GLU A 231 4.01 15.62 -18.37
N THR A 232 3.61 16.35 -19.41
CA THR A 232 3.48 17.81 -19.38
C THR A 232 2.38 18.24 -18.41
N GLU A 233 1.18 17.68 -18.53
CA GLU A 233 0.03 18.03 -17.67
C GLU A 233 0.27 17.70 -16.20
N VAL A 234 0.86 16.53 -15.93
CA VAL A 234 1.22 16.12 -14.57
C VAL A 234 2.34 17.01 -14.02
N SER A 235 3.38 17.30 -14.81
CA SER A 235 4.47 18.20 -14.38
C SER A 235 3.97 19.61 -14.03
N LEU A 236 3.09 20.16 -14.86
CA LEU A 236 2.46 21.46 -14.62
C LEU A 236 1.66 21.47 -13.32
N SER A 237 0.86 20.43 -13.10
CA SER A 237 0.03 20.29 -11.90
C SER A 237 0.85 20.13 -10.62
N LEU A 238 1.93 19.33 -10.68
CA LEU A 238 2.84 19.09 -9.56
C LEU A 238 3.86 20.22 -9.34
N GLN A 239 3.97 21.18 -10.26
CA GLN A 239 4.94 22.27 -10.26
C GLN A 239 6.40 21.80 -10.20
N ARG A 240 6.69 20.68 -10.86
CA ARG A 240 8.03 20.09 -10.97
C ARG A 240 8.06 19.15 -12.16
N THR A 241 9.25 18.86 -12.66
CA THR A 241 9.41 17.82 -13.68
C THR A 241 8.94 16.48 -13.13
N TRP A 242 8.04 15.84 -13.86
CA TRP A 242 7.57 14.50 -13.62
C TRP A 242 7.60 13.72 -14.93
N ALA A 243 7.96 12.44 -14.84
CA ALA A 243 7.99 11.51 -15.95
C ALA A 243 7.49 10.15 -15.47
N LEU A 244 7.03 9.32 -16.40
CA LEU A 244 6.70 7.94 -16.10
C LEU A 244 7.94 7.21 -15.55
N ALA A 245 7.71 6.28 -14.62
CA ALA A 245 8.81 5.55 -14.03
C ALA A 245 9.46 4.64 -15.08
N THR A 246 10.80 4.65 -15.12
CA THR A 246 11.60 3.72 -15.95
C THR A 246 11.66 2.31 -15.38
N LEU A 247 11.09 2.10 -14.20
CA LEU A 247 10.95 0.80 -13.57
C LEU A 247 10.06 -0.08 -14.44
N GLN A 248 10.53 -1.25 -14.83
CA GLN A 248 9.68 -2.27 -15.43
C GLN A 248 8.82 -2.90 -14.35
N SER A 249 7.52 -3.05 -14.62
CA SER A 249 6.65 -3.79 -13.71
C SER A 249 7.10 -5.27 -13.66
N PRO A 250 7.10 -5.90 -12.47
CA PRO A 250 7.54 -7.29 -12.35
C PRO A 250 6.60 -8.20 -13.15
N VAL A 251 7.15 -9.07 -14.00
CA VAL A 251 6.38 -10.10 -14.71
C VAL A 251 6.30 -11.35 -13.85
N GLN A 252 5.15 -12.00 -13.82
CA GLN A 252 5.01 -13.30 -13.18
C GLN A 252 5.57 -14.40 -14.09
N ASP A 253 6.78 -14.89 -13.79
CA ASP A 253 7.33 -16.08 -14.44
C ASP A 253 6.73 -17.35 -13.81
N GLU A 254 5.89 -18.08 -14.57
CA GLU A 254 5.34 -19.40 -14.18
C GLU A 254 6.38 -20.53 -14.27
N VAL A 255 7.65 -20.30 -13.93
CA VAL A 255 8.67 -21.35 -13.97
C VAL A 255 8.95 -21.85 -12.55
N GLY A 256 8.12 -22.79 -12.11
CA GLY A 256 8.31 -23.58 -10.88
C GLY A 256 7.41 -23.16 -9.73
N ASP A 257 6.96 -24.15 -8.96
CA ASP A 257 5.97 -24.14 -7.87
C ASP A 257 6.29 -23.21 -6.67
N VAL A 258 7.29 -22.33 -6.80
CA VAL A 258 7.72 -21.42 -5.74
C VAL A 258 7.75 -20.00 -6.31
N ARG A 259 6.75 -19.22 -5.91
CA ARG A 259 6.59 -17.78 -6.16
C ARG A 259 7.74 -16.96 -5.56
N SER A 260 8.95 -17.03 -6.12
CA SER A 260 10.13 -16.34 -5.57
C SER A 260 10.20 -14.88 -5.99
N TYR A 261 9.40 -14.03 -5.35
CA TYR A 261 9.39 -12.57 -5.54
C TYR A 261 10.33 -11.82 -4.57
N MET A 262 11.04 -12.56 -3.71
CA MET A 262 11.91 -12.00 -2.67
C MET A 262 13.00 -11.07 -3.21
N ARG A 263 13.52 -11.33 -4.42
CA ARG A 263 14.53 -10.48 -5.05
C ARG A 263 13.95 -9.09 -5.39
N SER A 264 12.77 -9.07 -6.00
CA SER A 264 12.06 -7.83 -6.37
C SER A 264 11.63 -7.01 -5.14
N LEU A 265 11.22 -7.68 -4.06
CA LEU A 265 10.89 -7.04 -2.78
C LEU A 265 12.09 -6.37 -2.12
N GLN A 266 13.25 -7.03 -2.09
CA GLN A 266 14.49 -6.47 -1.52
C GLN A 266 14.95 -5.22 -2.28
N GLU A 267 14.87 -5.25 -3.61
CA GLU A 267 15.20 -4.11 -4.48
C GLU A 267 14.23 -2.94 -4.30
N LEU A 268 12.92 -3.22 -4.19
CA LEU A 268 11.89 -2.20 -4.00
C LEU A 268 11.89 -1.56 -2.60
N GLN A 269 12.33 -2.28 -1.58
CA GLN A 269 12.45 -1.78 -0.21
C GLN A 269 13.79 -1.07 0.06
N GLY A 270 14.67 -0.95 -0.93
CA GLY A 270 15.94 -0.25 -0.79
C GLY A 270 17.01 -1.03 0.00
N TYR A 271 16.85 -2.34 0.16
CA TYR A 271 17.91 -3.21 0.67
C TYR A 271 18.93 -3.47 -0.45
N ALA A 272 19.68 -2.42 -0.84
CA ALA A 272 20.86 -2.61 -1.68
C ALA A 272 21.91 -3.40 -0.89
N ARG A 273 22.47 -4.44 -1.51
CA ARG A 273 23.59 -5.21 -0.95
C ARG A 273 24.72 -4.25 -0.55
N THR A 274 25.08 -4.26 0.73
CA THR A 274 26.41 -3.82 1.18
C THR A 274 27.37 -4.99 1.06
#